data_AF-A0A1T2XAH5-F1
#
_entry.id   AF-A0A1T2XAH5-F1
#
_cell.length_a   1.000
_cell.length_b   1.000
_cell.length_c   1.000
_cell.angle_alpha   90.00
_cell.angle_beta   90.00
_cell.angle_gamma   90.00
#
_symmetry.space_group_name_H-M   'P 1'
#
loop_
_entity.id
_entity.type
_entity.pdbx_description
1 polymer ?
#
loop_
_entity_poly.entity_id
_entity_poly.type
_entity_poly.pdbx_seq_one_letter_code
_entity_poly.pdbx_strand_id
1 'polypeptide(L)' 'MNSTQSVKRDILIQAPIETVWQALTQPEHLNRWYTKDASVDFRVGGQMKLAHGWGVHTFATITEITTTISRQC' A
#
# COMPACT_ATOMS: atom_id res chain seq x y z
N MET A 1 -22.77 15.96 -12.11
CA MET A 1 -21.68 15.48 -12.99
C MET A 1 -20.52 15.04 -12.09
N ASN A 2 -20.44 13.76 -11.73
CA ASN A 2 -19.28 13.19 -11.02
C ASN A 2 -18.64 12.17 -11.96
N SER A 3 -17.73 12.62 -12.82
CA SER A 3 -16.91 11.69 -13.61
C SER A 3 -15.73 11.27 -12.76
N THR A 4 -15.75 10.05 -12.24
CA THR A 4 -14.61 9.45 -11.54
C THR A 4 -13.44 9.34 -12.50
N GLN A 5 -12.42 10.17 -12.30
CA GLN A 5 -11.16 10.04 -13.03
C GLN A 5 -10.30 8.98 -12.35
N SER A 6 -9.82 8.02 -13.13
CA SER A 6 -8.93 6.96 -12.67
C SER A 6 -7.56 7.13 -13.31
N VAL A 7 -6.50 6.89 -12.54
CA VAL A 7 -5.11 6.94 -13.00
C VAL A 7 -4.47 5.59 -12.72
N LYS A 8 -3.81 5.01 -13.73
CA LYS A 8 -3.03 3.76 -13.62
C LYS A 8 -1.59 3.99 -14.07
N ARG A 9 -0.63 3.40 -13.36
CA ARG A 9 0.80 3.38 -13.69
C ARG A 9 1.38 2.02 -13.33
N ASP A 10 2.29 1.54 -14.16
CA ASP A 10 2.99 0.28 -13.98
C ASP A 10 4.51 0.53 -13.97
N ILE A 11 5.24 -0.20 -13.13
CA ILE A 11 6.72 -0.15 -13.05
C ILE A 11 7.27 -1.57 -12.94
N LEU A 12 8.49 -1.78 -13.45
CA LEU A 12 9.22 -3.05 -13.30
C LEU A 12 10.18 -2.94 -12.11
N ILE A 13 10.07 -3.87 -11.15
CA ILE A 13 10.96 -3.97 -10.00
C ILE A 13 11.73 -5.28 -10.09
N GLN A 14 13.07 -5.20 -10.12
CA GLN A 14 13.94 -6.39 -10.12
C GLN A 14 14.19 -6.88 -8.69
N ALA A 15 13.15 -7.44 -8.06
CA ALA A 15 13.24 -8.01 -6.72
C ALA A 15 12.27 -9.20 -6.56
N PRO A 16 12.49 -10.09 -5.59
CA PRO A 16 11.53 -11.12 -5.22
C PRO A 16 10.17 -10.52 -4.83
N ILE A 17 9.08 -11.21 -5.14
CA ILE A 17 7.72 -10.72 -4.88
C ILE A 17 7.46 -10.55 -3.39
N GLU A 18 8.05 -11.40 -2.55
CA GLU A 18 7.94 -11.35 -1.10
C GLU A 18 8.56 -10.06 -0.55
N THR A 19 9.71 -9.64 -1.10
CA THR A 19 10.35 -8.36 -0.73
C THR A 19 9.47 -7.18 -1.11
N VAL A 20 8.88 -7.19 -2.30
CA VAL A 20 7.97 -6.12 -2.74
C VAL A 20 6.72 -6.09 -1.86
N TRP A 21 6.15 -7.25 -1.56
CA TRP A 21 4.99 -7.37 -0.68
C TRP A 21 5.25 -6.77 0.70
N GLN A 22 6.38 -7.13 1.32
CA GLN A 22 6.80 -6.54 2.60
C GLN A 22 6.98 -5.02 2.49
N ALA A 23 7.59 -4.53 1.41
CA ALA A 23 7.78 -3.09 1.18
C ALA A 23 6.48 -2.29 1.06
N LEU A 24 5.39 -2.94 0.64
CA LEU A 24 4.06 -2.35 0.48
C LEU A 24 3.16 -2.52 1.73
N THR A 25 3.46 -3.46 2.62
CA THR A 25 2.54 -3.87 3.70
C THR A 25 3.07 -3.63 5.11
N GLN A 26 4.39 -3.60 5.29
CA GLN A 26 5.01 -3.42 6.61
C GLN A 26 5.30 -1.94 6.89
N PRO A 27 4.87 -1.38 8.04
CA PRO A 27 5.10 0.02 8.40
C PRO A 27 6.57 0.46 8.31
N GLU A 28 7.47 -0.36 8.83
CA GLU A 28 8.92 -0.12 8.85
C GLU A 28 9.50 0.03 7.45
N HIS A 29 8.90 -0.59 6.43
CA HIS A 29 9.34 -0.48 5.05
C HIS A 29 8.62 0.65 4.31
N LEU A 30 7.33 0.87 4.56
CA LEU A 30 6.59 2.02 4.03
C LEU A 30 7.24 3.35 4.41
N ASN A 31 7.78 3.44 5.63
CA ASN A 31 8.49 4.62 6.13
C ASN A 31 9.82 4.89 5.41
N ARG A 32 10.35 3.94 4.64
CA ARG A 32 11.63 4.10 3.92
C ARG A 32 11.47 4.75 2.56
N TRP A 33 10.29 4.70 1.95
CA TRP A 33 10.10 5.15 0.56
C TRP A 33 8.80 5.92 0.30
N TYR A 34 7.74 5.70 1.08
CA TYR A 34 6.42 6.29 0.81
C TYR A 34 6.00 7.34 1.84
N THR A 35 6.22 7.07 3.12
CA THR A 35 5.72 7.89 4.23
C THR A 35 6.84 8.26 5.19
N LYS A 36 6.61 9.23 6.06
CA LYS A 36 7.49 9.49 7.21
C LYS A 36 7.17 8.61 8.40
N ASP A 37 5.89 8.36 8.62
CA ASP A 37 5.39 7.48 9.66
C ASP A 37 4.10 6.77 9.19
N ALA A 38 3.97 5.50 9.55
CA ALA A 38 2.90 4.63 9.13
C ALA A 38 2.45 3.76 10.30
N SER A 39 1.14 3.63 10.46
CA SER A 39 0.50 2.66 11.34
C SER A 39 -0.44 1.82 10.51
N VAL A 40 -0.31 0.49 10.59
CA VAL A 40 -1.07 -0.46 9.76
C VAL A 40 -1.67 -1.55 10.66
N ASP A 41 -3.00 -1.60 10.73
CA ASP A 41 -3.74 -2.76 11.24
C ASP A 41 -3.98 -3.72 10.08
N PHE A 42 -3.05 -4.65 9.85
CA PHE A 42 -3.00 -5.44 8.61
C PHE A 42 -3.99 -6.61 8.61
N ARG A 43 -5.26 -6.28 8.39
CA ARG A 43 -6.38 -7.21 8.19
C ARG A 43 -7.45 -6.54 7.36
N VAL A 44 -8.32 -7.32 6.72
CA VAL A 44 -9.51 -6.76 6.05
C VAL A 44 -10.39 -6.02 7.08
N GLY A 45 -10.82 -4.81 6.74
CA GLY A 45 -11.49 -3.85 7.63
C GLY A 45 -10.54 -3.06 8.55
N GLY A 46 -9.25 -3.44 8.61
CA GLY A 46 -8.23 -2.73 9.37
C GLY A 46 -7.91 -1.36 8.79
N GLN A 47 -7.40 -0.47 9.64
CA GLN A 47 -7.10 0.92 9.30
C GLN A 47 -5.61 1.12 9.00
N MET A 48 -5.32 1.96 8.02
CA MET A 48 -3.99 2.51 7.76
C MET A 48 -4.01 4.02 8.04
N LYS A 49 -3.02 4.47 8.81
CA LYS A 49 -2.76 5.90 9.04
C LYS A 49 -1.37 6.22 8.49
N LEU A 50 -1.32 7.12 7.53
CA LEU A 50 -0.10 7.42 6.76
C LEU A 50 0.22 8.91 6.90
N ALA A 51 1.37 9.24 7.48
CA ALA A 51 1.87 10.61 7.58
C ALA A 51 2.94 10.84 6.50
N HIS A 52 2.65 11.74 5.56
CA HIS A 52 3.57 12.08 4.46
C HIS A 52 4.55 13.20 4.84
N GLY A 53 4.36 13.80 6.01
CA GLY A 53 5.06 15.01 6.44
C GLY A 53 4.26 16.28 6.14
N TRP A 54 4.77 17.42 6.61
CA TRP A 54 4.13 18.74 6.44
C TRP A 54 2.66 18.82 6.90
N GLY A 55 2.29 17.99 7.88
CA GLY A 55 0.90 17.91 8.37
C GLY A 55 -0.07 17.21 7.42
N VAL A 56 0.41 16.55 6.36
CA VAL A 56 -0.42 15.80 5.42
C VAL A 56 -0.58 14.36 5.91
N HIS A 57 -1.83 13.95 6.10
CA HIS A 57 -2.20 12.61 6.54
C HIS A 57 -3.23 11.97 5.62
N THR A 58 -3.10 10.67 5.41
CA THR A 58 -4.09 9.84 4.72
C THR A 58 -4.57 8.74 5.65
N PHE A 59 -5.88 8.52 5.63
CA PHE A 59 -6.54 7.43 6.34
C PHE A 59 -7.18 6.51 5.32
N ALA A 60 -6.95 5.21 5.45
CA ALA A 60 -7.49 4.21 4.54
C ALA A 60 -7.99 2.98 5.30
N THR A 61 -8.98 2.31 4.72
CA THR A 61 -9.48 1.01 5.18
C THR A 61 -9.02 -0.06 4.21
N ILE A 62 -8.43 -1.14 4.71
CA ILE A 62 -8.04 -2.28 3.89
C ILE A 62 -9.30 -3.06 3.54
N THR A 63 -9.66 -3.13 2.26
CA THR A 63 -10.89 -3.81 1.81
C THR A 63 -10.64 -5.27 1.39
N GLU A 64 -9.43 -5.57 0.95
CA GLU A 64 -9.06 -6.89 0.41
C GLU A 64 -7.56 -7.14 0.62
N ILE A 65 -7.19 -8.39 0.90
CA ILE A 65 -5.80 -8.85 0.97
C ILE A 65 -5.72 -10.19 0.27
N THR A 66 -4.92 -10.28 -0.79
CA THR A 66 -4.70 -11.52 -1.53
C THR A 66 -3.21 -11.89 -1.45
N THR A 67 -2.91 -12.97 -0.75
CA THR A 67 -1.53 -13.45 -0.52
C THR A 67 -1.09 -14.55 -1.48
N THR A 68 -2.05 -15.24 -2.09
CA THR A 68 -1.78 -16.26 -3.11
C THR A 68 -1.97 -15.66 -4.49
N ILE A 69 -0.88 -15.37 -5.18
CA ILE A 69 -0.96 -15.10 -6.62
C ILE A 69 -1.26 -16.44 -7.29
N SER A 70 -2.53 -16.67 -7.61
CA SER A 70 -2.89 -17.69 -8.61
C SER A 70 -2.12 -17.32 -9.87
N ARG A 71 -1.07 -18.08 -10.19
CA ARG A 71 -0.46 -18.04 -11.52
C ARG A 71 -1.55 -18.49 -12.48
N GLN A 72 -2.23 -17.55 -13.11
CA GLN A 72 -2.98 -17.86 -14.32
C GLN A 72 -1.94 -18.22 -15.37
N CYS A 73 -1.83 -19.54 -15.60
CA CYS A 73 -1.27 -20.10 -16.82
C CYS A 73 -2.11 -19.66 -18.02
#